data_AF-A0A537FH62-F1
#
_entry.id   AF-A0A537FH62-F1
#
_cell.length_a   1.000
_cell.length_b   1.000
_cell.length_c   1.000
_cell.angle_alpha   90.00
_cell.angle_beta   90.00
_cell.angle_gamma   90.00
#
_symmetry.space_group_name_H-M   'P 1'
#
loop_
_entity.id
_entity.type
_entity.pdbx_description
1 polymer ?
#
loop_
_entity_poly.entity_id
_entity_poly.type
_entity_poly.pdbx_seq_one_letter_code
_entity_poly.pdbx_strand_id
1 'polypeptide(L)'
;MSRLAGKVAIVSGAGSSGEVLGNGKATAILFAREGAKVLCADAVEDRARETVEAILKEGGTASALRADVSKAADCKAMVHAALERYGRLDILDNNVGISVRADVLEVTEEQWDRVMAVNVRSIMLTGKYAIPHMIRGGGGSIINISSIAGLRANQSTPYSTSKAAVIGITRSMAGDHGRRRDASLLGTEGTGWDIAWAAVFLASDESRWITGVALPVDAGLLAASPITYARLAQQKF
;
A
#
# COMPACT_ATOMS: atom_id res chain seq x y z
N MET A 1 -10.76 5.34 -20.72
CA MET A 1 -10.24 6.52 -19.98
C MET A 1 -9.14 6.01 -19.07
N SER A 2 -8.05 6.76 -18.88
CA SER A 2 -6.91 6.37 -18.02
C SER A 2 -7.07 7.02 -16.65
N ARG A 3 -7.46 6.24 -15.63
CA ARG A 3 -7.86 6.74 -14.30
C ARG A 3 -6.70 7.22 -13.43
N LEU A 4 -5.48 6.78 -13.75
CA LEU A 4 -4.25 7.13 -13.03
C LEU A 4 -3.28 7.97 -13.88
N ALA A 5 -3.78 8.61 -14.94
CA ALA A 5 -2.99 9.48 -15.81
C ALA A 5 -2.17 10.49 -14.99
N GLY A 6 -0.85 10.52 -15.21
CA GLY A 6 0.06 11.46 -14.58
C GLY A 6 0.43 11.15 -13.12
N LYS A 7 -0.07 10.04 -12.56
CA LYS A 7 0.28 9.58 -11.21
C LYS A 7 1.58 8.78 -11.19
N VAL A 8 2.30 8.82 -10.07
CA VAL A 8 3.47 7.99 -9.82
C VAL A 8 3.18 7.01 -8.69
N ALA A 9 3.38 5.72 -8.96
CA ALA A 9 3.15 4.64 -8.01
C ALA A 9 4.44 3.90 -7.66
N ILE A 10 4.60 3.53 -6.40
CA ILE A 10 5.52 2.48 -5.96
C ILE A 10 4.70 1.26 -5.63
N VAL A 11 5.03 0.12 -6.23
CA VAL A 11 4.45 -1.18 -5.87
C VAL A 11 5.56 -2.05 -5.29
N SER A 12 5.42 -2.42 -4.01
CA SER A 12 6.38 -3.31 -3.34
C SER A 12 5.94 -4.77 -3.44
N GLY A 13 6.89 -5.67 -3.70
CA GLY A 13 6.55 -7.04 -4.09
C GLY A 13 5.86 -7.07 -5.44
N ALA A 14 6.32 -6.23 -6.38
CA ALA A 14 5.79 -6.12 -7.72
C ALA A 14 6.11 -7.34 -8.60
N GLY A 15 6.93 -8.28 -8.12
CA GLY A 15 7.23 -9.53 -8.81
C GLY A 15 6.23 -10.65 -8.53
N SER A 16 6.40 -11.77 -9.25
CA SER A 16 5.73 -13.05 -8.94
C SER A 16 6.75 -14.06 -8.43
N SER A 17 6.43 -14.79 -7.37
CA SER A 17 7.30 -15.85 -6.83
C SER A 17 6.96 -17.26 -7.33
N GLY A 18 5.89 -17.42 -8.11
CA GLY A 18 5.44 -18.70 -8.66
C GLY A 18 4.81 -18.53 -10.04
N GLU A 19 4.27 -19.62 -10.60
CA GLU A 19 3.69 -19.66 -11.95
C GLU A 19 2.44 -18.79 -12.09
N VAL A 20 1.69 -18.60 -10.99
CA VAL A 20 0.51 -17.74 -10.95
C VAL A 20 0.93 -16.29 -10.76
N LEU A 21 0.26 -15.39 -11.49
CA LEU A 21 0.46 -13.95 -11.37
C LEU A 21 0.23 -13.47 -9.93
N GLY A 22 1.27 -12.92 -9.30
CA GLY A 22 1.18 -12.35 -7.96
C GLY A 22 0.40 -11.04 -7.96
N ASN A 23 -0.24 -10.74 -6.82
CA ASN A 23 -1.06 -9.52 -6.67
C ASN A 23 -0.30 -8.25 -7.01
N GLY A 24 0.94 -8.10 -6.53
CA GLY A 24 1.76 -6.91 -6.82
C GLY A 24 2.09 -6.76 -8.31
N LYS A 25 2.42 -7.85 -9.00
CA LYS A 25 2.64 -7.84 -10.46
C LYS A 25 1.39 -7.42 -11.21
N ALA A 26 0.24 -7.98 -10.84
CA ALA A 26 -1.06 -7.62 -11.41
C ALA A 26 -1.40 -6.13 -11.16
N THR A 27 -1.21 -5.65 -9.93
CA THR A 27 -1.41 -4.25 -9.54
C THR A 27 -0.53 -3.31 -10.35
N ALA A 28 0.76 -3.61 -10.48
CA ALA A 28 1.71 -2.79 -11.23
C ALA A 28 1.33 -2.67 -12.71
N ILE A 29 0.97 -3.79 -13.35
CA ILE A 29 0.51 -3.81 -14.75
C ILE A 29 -0.77 -2.98 -14.90
N LEU A 30 -1.75 -3.18 -14.01
CA LEU A 30 -3.02 -2.46 -14.10
C LEU A 30 -2.84 -0.96 -13.85
N PHE A 31 -2.00 -0.56 -12.88
CA PHE A 31 -1.69 0.85 -12.66
C PHE A 31 -1.09 1.50 -13.89
N ALA A 32 -0.17 0.80 -14.58
CA ALA A 32 0.43 1.31 -15.80
C ALA A 32 -0.58 1.39 -16.97
N ARG A 33 -1.46 0.40 -17.12
CA ARG A 33 -2.57 0.45 -18.11
C ARG A 33 -3.50 1.63 -17.87
N GLU A 34 -3.71 1.99 -16.61
CA GLU A 34 -4.47 3.16 -16.21
C GLU A 34 -3.67 4.47 -16.27
N GLY A 35 -2.42 4.46 -16.77
CA GLY A 35 -1.61 5.63 -17.09
C GLY A 35 -0.66 6.12 -15.99
N ALA A 36 -0.47 5.35 -14.92
CA ALA A 36 0.54 5.65 -13.91
C ALA A 36 1.95 5.33 -14.41
N LYS A 37 2.95 6.06 -13.90
CA LYS A 37 4.36 5.66 -13.96
C LYS A 37 4.67 4.81 -12.74
N VAL A 38 5.18 3.58 -12.92
CA VAL A 38 5.29 2.60 -11.84
C VAL A 38 6.74 2.26 -11.51
N LEU A 39 7.15 2.47 -10.26
CA LEU A 39 8.37 1.87 -9.71
C LEU A 39 8.02 0.49 -9.15
N CYS A 40 8.46 -0.56 -9.86
CA CYS A 40 8.31 -1.95 -9.46
C CYS A 40 9.45 -2.33 -8.50
N ALA A 41 9.15 -2.48 -7.22
CA ALA A 41 10.13 -2.86 -6.20
C ALA A 41 9.94 -4.33 -5.78
N ASP A 42 11.02 -5.10 -5.74
CA ASP A 42 11.01 -6.49 -5.26
C ASP A 42 12.36 -6.86 -4.63
N ALA A 43 12.37 -7.79 -3.68
CA ALA A 43 13.61 -8.28 -3.07
C ALA A 43 14.46 -9.08 -4.07
N VAL A 44 13.83 -9.64 -5.10
CA VAL A 44 14.48 -10.32 -6.23
C VAL A 44 14.33 -9.45 -7.47
N GLU A 45 15.44 -8.88 -7.93
CA GLU A 45 15.44 -7.87 -8.99
C GLU A 45 14.81 -8.38 -10.30
N ASP A 46 15.13 -9.60 -10.69
CA ASP A 46 14.64 -10.19 -11.95
C ASP A 46 13.10 -10.26 -11.98
N ARG A 47 12.45 -10.54 -10.84
CA ARG A 47 10.98 -10.57 -10.76
C ARG A 47 10.36 -9.18 -10.96
N ALA A 48 11.03 -8.13 -10.48
CA ALA A 48 10.61 -6.76 -10.77
C ALA A 48 10.83 -6.41 -12.24
N ARG A 49 11.95 -6.83 -12.84
CA ARG A 49 12.27 -6.59 -14.25
C ARG A 49 11.27 -7.26 -15.19
N GLU A 50 10.88 -8.51 -14.94
CA GLU A 50 9.82 -9.18 -15.72
C GLU A 50 8.50 -8.39 -15.75
N THR A 51 8.16 -7.74 -14.63
CA THR A 51 6.95 -6.91 -14.53
C THR A 51 7.10 -5.62 -15.32
N VAL A 52 8.28 -4.99 -15.28
CA VAL A 52 8.60 -3.83 -16.11
C VAL A 52 8.53 -4.19 -17.59
N GLU A 53 9.10 -5.31 -18.01
CA GLU A 53 9.03 -5.79 -19.40
C GLU A 53 7.58 -5.96 -19.87
N ALA A 54 6.73 -6.57 -19.03
CA ALA A 54 5.31 -6.70 -19.33
C ALA A 54 4.63 -5.33 -19.51
N ILE A 55 4.92 -4.36 -18.63
CA ILE A 55 4.38 -3.00 -18.70
C ILE A 55 4.86 -2.28 -19.97
N LEU A 56 6.16 -2.35 -20.28
CA LEU A 56 6.74 -1.69 -21.45
C LEU A 56 6.20 -2.28 -22.76
N LYS A 57 5.99 -3.60 -22.82
CA LYS A 57 5.39 -4.27 -23.98
C LYS A 57 3.98 -3.77 -24.29
N GLU A 58 3.25 -3.30 -23.28
CA GLU A 58 1.92 -2.72 -23.40
C GLU A 58 1.95 -1.19 -23.61
N GLY A 59 3.13 -0.59 -23.75
CA GLY A 59 3.31 0.86 -23.93
C GLY A 59 3.21 1.69 -22.65
N GLY A 60 3.16 1.04 -21.48
CA GLY A 60 3.19 1.72 -20.19
C GLY A 60 4.59 2.21 -19.79
N THR A 61 4.68 2.92 -18.67
CA THR A 61 5.96 3.42 -18.12
C THR A 61 6.25 2.77 -16.78
N ALA A 62 7.36 2.05 -16.68
CA ALA A 62 7.80 1.48 -15.40
C ALA A 62 9.32 1.39 -15.29
N SER A 63 9.82 1.22 -14.07
CA SER A 63 11.23 0.93 -13.79
C SER A 63 11.36 -0.02 -12.60
N ALA A 64 12.40 -0.85 -12.62
CA ALA A 64 12.65 -1.84 -11.57
C ALA A 64 13.57 -1.26 -10.48
N LEU A 65 13.42 -1.76 -9.25
CA LEU A 65 14.37 -1.55 -8.17
C LEU A 65 14.42 -2.78 -7.27
N ARG A 66 15.62 -3.29 -7.02
CA ARG A 66 15.83 -4.30 -5.96
C ARG A 66 15.69 -3.63 -4.59
N ALA A 67 14.74 -4.08 -3.79
CA ALA A 67 14.51 -3.56 -2.45
C ALA A 67 13.92 -4.60 -1.50
N ASP A 68 14.57 -4.80 -0.36
CA ASP A 68 14.06 -5.56 0.78
C ASP A 68 13.36 -4.61 1.75
N VAL A 69 12.03 -4.60 1.73
CA VAL A 69 11.21 -3.69 2.55
C VAL A 69 11.34 -3.92 4.06
N SER A 70 12.00 -4.98 4.52
CA SER A 70 12.35 -5.14 5.94
C SER A 70 13.51 -4.23 6.37
N LYS A 71 14.22 -3.62 5.40
CA LYS A 71 15.38 -2.76 5.63
C LYS A 71 15.03 -1.29 5.38
N ALA A 72 15.28 -0.46 6.39
CA ALA A 72 15.00 0.97 6.32
C ALA A 72 15.74 1.68 5.17
N ALA A 73 16.98 1.27 4.87
CA ALA A 73 17.77 1.83 3.77
C ALA A 73 17.09 1.61 2.42
N ASP A 74 16.58 0.41 2.17
CA ASP A 74 15.91 0.05 0.92
C ASP A 74 14.56 0.77 0.80
N CYS A 75 13.78 0.88 1.89
CA CYS A 75 12.55 1.68 1.90
C CYS A 75 12.82 3.15 1.56
N LYS A 76 13.90 3.74 2.10
CA LYS A 76 14.31 5.11 1.77
C LYS A 76 14.73 5.23 0.30
N ALA A 77 15.51 4.25 -0.20
CA ALA A 77 15.98 4.22 -1.58
C ALA A 77 14.83 4.10 -2.59
N MET A 78 13.79 3.30 -2.28
CA MET A 78 12.58 3.19 -3.10
C MET A 78 11.91 4.55 -3.32
N VAL A 79 11.68 5.30 -2.24
CA VAL A 79 11.05 6.62 -2.32
C VAL A 79 11.95 7.59 -3.09
N HIS A 80 13.26 7.60 -2.83
CA HIS A 80 14.20 8.44 -3.56
C HIS A 80 14.20 8.15 -5.06
N ALA A 81 14.23 6.87 -5.45
CA ALA A 81 14.22 6.46 -6.86
C ALA A 81 12.95 6.90 -7.59
N ALA A 82 11.77 6.84 -6.95
CA ALA A 82 10.53 7.32 -7.54
C ALA A 82 10.58 8.84 -7.80
N LEU A 83 11.11 9.61 -6.84
CA LEU A 83 11.26 11.06 -6.96
C LEU A 83 12.28 11.43 -8.03
N GLU A 84 13.42 10.75 -8.08
CA GLU A 84 14.47 10.99 -9.07
C GLU A 84 13.99 10.69 -10.50
N ARG A 85 13.31 9.55 -10.70
CA ARG A 85 12.89 9.09 -12.03
C ARG A 85 11.63 9.78 -12.53
N TYR A 86 10.72 10.15 -11.63
CA TYR A 86 9.37 10.57 -12.00
C TYR A 86 8.93 11.91 -11.37
N GLY A 87 9.73 12.49 -10.47
CA GLY A 87 9.53 13.83 -9.90
C GLY A 87 8.53 13.92 -8.75
N ARG A 88 7.75 12.87 -8.46
CA ARG A 88 6.71 12.85 -7.43
C ARG A 88 6.41 11.44 -6.94
N LEU A 89 5.57 11.33 -5.92
CA LEU A 89 4.99 10.07 -5.44
C LEU A 89 3.53 10.31 -5.06
N ASP A 90 2.61 9.56 -5.68
CA ASP A 90 1.17 9.68 -5.46
C ASP A 90 0.56 8.43 -4.82
N ILE A 91 1.12 7.24 -5.10
CA ILE A 91 0.58 5.95 -4.66
C ILE A 91 1.71 5.11 -4.06
N LEU A 92 1.53 4.63 -2.83
CA LEU A 92 2.39 3.62 -2.21
C LEU A 92 1.56 2.36 -1.98
N ASP A 93 1.87 1.29 -2.71
CA ASP A 93 1.26 -0.02 -2.55
C ASP A 93 2.20 -0.97 -1.78
N ASN A 94 1.88 -1.19 -0.50
CA ASN A 94 2.53 -2.13 0.39
C ASN A 94 1.93 -3.54 0.21
N ASN A 95 2.36 -4.23 -0.84
CA ASN A 95 1.84 -5.55 -1.20
C ASN A 95 2.69 -6.73 -0.68
N VAL A 96 3.95 -6.49 -0.26
CA VAL A 96 4.80 -7.56 0.28
C VAL A 96 4.14 -8.25 1.49
N GLY A 97 4.14 -9.57 1.48
CA GLY A 97 3.75 -10.38 2.63
C GLY A 97 4.35 -11.78 2.57
N ILE A 98 4.83 -12.28 3.70
CA ILE A 98 5.31 -13.65 3.87
C ILE A 98 4.47 -14.36 4.93
N SER A 99 4.41 -15.69 4.84
CA SER A 99 3.74 -16.55 5.80
C SER A 99 4.66 -17.67 6.25
N VAL A 100 4.51 -18.08 7.51
CA VAL A 100 5.14 -19.28 8.08
C VAL A 100 4.01 -20.13 8.64
N ARG A 101 3.93 -21.40 8.23
CA ARG A 101 2.95 -22.34 8.77
C ARG A 101 3.47 -22.88 10.10
N ALA A 102 3.07 -22.24 11.19
CA ALA A 102 3.37 -22.63 12.56
C ALA A 102 2.25 -22.11 13.48
N ASP A 103 1.87 -22.90 14.47
CA ASP A 103 1.02 -22.44 15.56
C ASP A 103 1.83 -21.76 16.69
N VAL A 104 1.19 -21.47 17.83
CA VAL A 104 1.85 -20.78 18.95
C VAL A 104 2.87 -21.64 19.70
N LEU A 105 2.75 -22.97 19.61
CA LEU A 105 3.67 -23.91 20.27
C LEU A 105 4.89 -24.21 19.40
N GLU A 106 4.73 -24.10 18.08
CA GLU A 106 5.77 -24.43 17.09
C GLU A 106 6.60 -23.23 16.62
N VAL A 107 6.01 -22.03 16.62
CA VAL A 107 6.67 -20.84 16.05
C VAL A 107 7.91 -20.45 16.85
N THR A 108 9.03 -20.25 16.15
CA THR A 108 10.24 -19.70 16.80
C THR A 108 10.21 -18.17 16.83
N GLU A 109 10.97 -17.57 17.74
CA GLU A 109 11.10 -16.11 17.83
C GLU A 109 11.62 -15.52 16.51
N GLU A 110 12.57 -16.17 15.84
CA GLU A 110 13.11 -15.71 14.55
C GLU A 110 12.06 -15.74 13.44
N GLN A 111 11.22 -16.79 13.41
CA GLN A 111 10.12 -16.89 12.45
C GLN A 111 9.08 -15.79 12.68
N TRP A 112 8.72 -15.55 13.95
CA TRP A 112 7.82 -14.49 14.35
C TRP A 112 8.35 -13.12 13.93
N ASP A 113 9.58 -12.81 14.32
CA ASP A 113 10.24 -11.54 14.04
C ASP A 113 10.38 -11.29 12.55
N ARG A 114 10.70 -12.34 11.78
CA ARG A 114 10.78 -12.24 10.32
C ARG A 114 9.42 -11.89 9.70
N VAL A 115 8.34 -12.57 10.11
CA VAL A 115 6.99 -12.28 9.60
C VAL A 115 6.57 -10.86 9.98
N MET A 116 6.79 -10.44 11.22
CA MET A 116 6.43 -9.10 11.68
C MET A 116 7.29 -8.01 11.03
N ALA A 117 8.58 -8.26 10.81
CA ALA A 117 9.47 -7.33 10.13
C ALA A 117 9.03 -7.09 8.67
N VAL A 118 8.69 -8.17 7.95
CA VAL A 118 8.32 -8.09 6.54
C VAL A 118 6.88 -7.62 6.34
N ASN A 119 5.93 -8.04 7.17
CA ASN A 119 4.51 -7.75 6.94
C ASN A 119 4.03 -6.46 7.61
N VAL A 120 4.68 -6.02 8.70
CA VAL A 120 4.17 -4.91 9.53
C VAL A 120 5.20 -3.78 9.64
N ARG A 121 6.45 -4.08 10.06
CA ARG A 121 7.49 -3.06 10.20
C ARG A 121 7.79 -2.39 8.85
N SER A 122 7.77 -3.16 7.76
CA SER A 122 7.92 -2.64 6.40
C SER A 122 6.96 -1.50 6.08
N ILE A 123 5.67 -1.62 6.43
CA ILE A 123 4.64 -0.59 6.21
C ILE A 123 4.98 0.70 6.97
N MET A 124 5.42 0.57 8.23
CA MET A 124 5.88 1.71 9.00
C MET A 124 7.09 2.38 8.32
N LEU A 125 8.06 1.59 7.84
CA LEU A 125 9.26 2.11 7.18
C LEU A 125 8.93 2.80 5.85
N THR A 126 8.17 2.15 4.98
CA THR A 126 7.78 2.73 3.68
C THR A 126 6.93 3.98 3.88
N GLY A 127 5.96 3.95 4.81
CA GLY A 127 5.17 5.12 5.19
C GLY A 127 6.03 6.27 5.70
N LYS A 128 6.96 6.00 6.63
CA LYS A 128 7.88 6.99 7.21
C LYS A 128 8.64 7.78 6.14
N TYR A 129 9.09 7.11 5.08
CA TYR A 129 9.83 7.77 4.01
C TYR A 129 8.92 8.36 2.93
N ALA A 130 7.77 7.76 2.63
CA ALA A 130 6.87 8.22 1.56
C ALA A 130 6.02 9.43 1.95
N ILE A 131 5.41 9.41 3.14
CA ILE A 131 4.41 10.40 3.59
C ILE A 131 4.91 11.85 3.46
N PRO A 132 6.15 12.21 3.89
CA PRO A 132 6.62 13.60 3.77
C PRO A 132 6.65 14.11 2.32
N HIS A 133 6.91 13.23 1.34
CA HIS A 133 6.95 13.60 -0.08
C HIS A 133 5.55 13.62 -0.69
N MET A 134 4.65 12.73 -0.27
CA MET A 134 3.25 12.73 -0.69
C MET A 134 2.55 14.01 -0.20
N ILE A 135 2.78 14.43 1.05
CA ILE A 135 2.26 15.71 1.59
C ILE A 135 2.74 16.90 0.74
N ARG A 136 4.04 16.97 0.44
CA ARG A 136 4.59 18.02 -0.45
C ARG A 136 4.02 17.99 -1.86
N GLY A 137 3.62 16.81 -2.34
CA GLY A 137 3.01 16.60 -3.66
C GLY A 137 1.51 16.90 -3.74
N GLY A 138 0.90 17.36 -2.64
CA GLY A 138 -0.53 17.64 -2.55
C GLY A 138 -1.39 16.46 -2.10
N GLY A 139 -0.80 15.48 -1.41
CA GLY A 139 -1.48 14.28 -0.91
C GLY A 139 -1.22 13.04 -1.78
N GLY A 140 -1.76 11.90 -1.36
CA GLY A 140 -1.67 10.64 -2.10
C GLY A 140 -2.34 9.47 -1.37
N SER A 141 -2.25 8.28 -1.96
CA SER A 141 -2.90 7.07 -1.46
C SER A 141 -1.86 6.05 -0.97
N ILE A 142 -2.06 5.51 0.23
CA ILE A 142 -1.28 4.39 0.76
C ILE A 142 -2.21 3.17 0.84
N ILE A 143 -1.83 2.11 0.14
CA ILE A 143 -2.58 0.86 0.04
C ILE A 143 -1.78 -0.21 0.77
N ASN A 144 -2.40 -0.86 1.76
CA ASN A 144 -1.77 -1.92 2.55
C ASN A 144 -2.52 -3.24 2.35
N ILE A 145 -1.85 -4.25 1.80
CA ILE A 145 -2.49 -5.52 1.50
C ILE A 145 -2.52 -6.42 2.74
N SER A 146 -3.70 -6.54 3.36
CA SER A 146 -3.94 -7.47 4.46
C SER A 146 -4.34 -8.88 3.95
N SER A 147 -5.18 -9.61 4.69
CA SER A 147 -5.73 -10.91 4.33
C SER A 147 -6.98 -11.19 5.16
N ILE A 148 -7.88 -12.05 4.66
CA ILE A 148 -8.97 -12.61 5.47
C ILE A 148 -8.44 -13.30 6.74
N ALA A 149 -7.21 -13.80 6.72
CA ALA A 149 -6.53 -14.35 7.90
C ALA A 149 -6.33 -13.33 9.04
N GLY A 150 -6.41 -12.03 8.76
CA GLY A 150 -6.41 -10.98 9.78
C GLY A 150 -7.76 -10.76 10.47
N LEU A 151 -8.84 -11.38 9.95
CA LEU A 151 -10.22 -11.21 10.43
C LEU A 151 -10.83 -12.50 10.98
N ARG A 152 -10.25 -13.67 10.68
CA ARG A 152 -10.71 -14.97 11.16
C ARG A 152 -9.54 -15.89 11.47
N ALA A 153 -9.79 -16.92 12.25
CA ALA A 153 -8.80 -17.96 12.54
C ALA A 153 -8.23 -18.57 11.25
N ASN A 154 -6.92 -18.83 11.28
CA ASN A 154 -6.17 -19.44 10.20
C ASN A 154 -5.03 -20.28 10.81
N GLN A 155 -4.53 -21.28 10.09
CA GLN A 155 -3.49 -22.22 10.56
C GLN A 155 -2.07 -21.61 10.51
N SER A 156 -1.93 -20.36 10.95
CA SER A 156 -0.66 -19.68 11.12
C SER A 156 -0.83 -18.52 12.09
N THR A 157 -0.34 -18.69 13.32
CA THR A 157 -0.37 -17.65 14.37
C THR A 157 0.39 -16.38 13.94
N PRO A 158 1.65 -16.45 13.45
CA PRO A 158 2.39 -15.23 13.08
C PRO A 158 1.74 -14.51 11.89
N TYR A 159 1.27 -15.24 10.87
CA TYR A 159 0.67 -14.61 9.70
C TYR A 159 -0.64 -13.90 10.03
N SER A 160 -1.56 -14.59 10.72
CA SER A 160 -2.87 -14.06 11.07
C SER A 160 -2.74 -12.81 11.96
N THR A 161 -1.84 -12.88 12.95
CA THR A 161 -1.51 -11.72 13.81
C THR A 161 -0.94 -10.57 12.98
N SER A 162 0.02 -10.84 12.09
CA SER A 162 0.62 -9.80 11.25
C SER A 162 -0.41 -9.12 10.36
N LYS A 163 -1.37 -9.87 9.78
CA LYS A 163 -2.40 -9.32 8.90
C LYS A 163 -3.48 -8.56 9.67
N ALA A 164 -3.80 -8.96 10.90
CA ALA A 164 -4.61 -8.14 11.81
C ALA A 164 -3.87 -6.83 12.17
N ALA A 165 -2.57 -6.89 12.43
CA ALA A 165 -1.74 -5.70 12.68
C ALA A 165 -1.66 -4.76 11.47
N VAL A 166 -1.67 -5.27 10.23
CA VAL A 166 -1.78 -4.44 9.02
C VAL A 166 -3.06 -3.59 9.03
N ILE A 167 -4.19 -4.13 9.50
CA ILE A 167 -5.44 -3.37 9.64
C ILE A 167 -5.27 -2.28 10.71
N GLY A 168 -4.68 -2.63 11.85
CA GLY A 168 -4.40 -1.70 12.95
C GLY A 168 -3.49 -0.54 12.54
N ILE A 169 -2.34 -0.83 11.92
CA ILE A 169 -1.38 0.21 11.50
C ILE A 169 -1.96 1.09 10.39
N THR A 170 -2.75 0.53 9.47
CA THR A 170 -3.44 1.31 8.44
C THR A 170 -4.36 2.35 9.08
N ARG A 171 -5.12 1.94 10.10
CA ARG A 171 -5.98 2.86 10.85
C ARG A 171 -5.15 3.89 11.64
N SER A 172 -4.11 3.45 12.34
CA SER A 172 -3.26 4.35 13.13
C SER A 172 -2.59 5.41 12.26
N MET A 173 -1.96 5.02 11.15
CA MET A 173 -1.30 5.94 10.22
C MET A 173 -2.28 6.94 9.62
N ALA A 174 -3.51 6.51 9.33
CA ALA A 174 -4.55 7.42 8.89
C ALA A 174 -4.96 8.41 10.00
N GLY A 175 -5.05 7.96 11.25
CA GLY A 175 -5.27 8.85 12.39
C GLY A 175 -4.13 9.88 12.58
N ASP A 176 -2.87 9.44 12.58
CA ASP A 176 -1.69 10.27 12.87
C ASP A 176 -1.52 11.48 11.95
N HIS A 177 -2.20 11.49 10.81
CA HIS A 177 -2.01 12.49 9.74
C HIS A 177 -3.29 13.23 9.30
N GLY A 178 -4.39 13.35 10.10
CA GLY A 178 -5.65 14.00 9.63
C GLY A 178 -6.52 14.88 10.59
N ARG A 179 -6.83 16.17 10.23
CA ARG A 179 -7.79 17.18 10.85
C ARG A 179 -8.93 17.87 9.99
N ARG A 180 -10.19 17.48 10.08
CA ARG A 180 -11.39 17.74 9.21
C ARG A 180 -11.25 18.20 7.73
N ARG A 181 -10.99 19.45 7.36
CA ARG A 181 -10.61 19.78 5.94
C ARG A 181 -9.18 19.31 5.62
N ASP A 182 -8.38 19.27 6.67
CA ASP A 182 -7.10 18.61 6.83
C ASP A 182 -7.24 17.14 7.39
N ALA A 183 -8.45 16.54 7.63
CA ALA A 183 -8.68 15.14 8.15
C ALA A 183 -9.27 14.22 7.12
N SER A 184 -9.71 14.77 6.02
CA SER A 184 -9.39 14.12 4.78
C SER A 184 -7.86 14.00 4.69
N LEU A 185 -7.33 12.78 4.65
CA LEU A 185 -5.91 12.47 4.44
C LEU A 185 -5.32 13.13 3.19
N LEU A 186 -6.18 13.52 2.26
CA LEU A 186 -5.83 14.17 1.00
C LEU A 186 -5.87 15.70 1.09
N GLY A 187 -6.34 16.28 2.21
CA GLY A 187 -6.53 17.73 2.35
C GLY A 187 -7.62 18.29 1.42
N THR A 188 -8.46 17.42 0.86
CA THR A 188 -9.53 17.76 -0.08
C THR A 188 -10.88 17.48 0.52
N GLU A 189 -11.84 18.35 0.24
CA GLU A 189 -13.24 18.05 0.56
C GLU A 189 -13.72 16.90 -0.35
N GLY A 190 -14.34 15.88 0.24
CA GLY A 190 -14.99 14.85 -0.54
C GLY A 190 -16.19 15.43 -1.30
N THR A 191 -16.39 14.97 -2.52
CA THR A 191 -17.54 15.28 -3.35
C THR A 191 -18.42 14.04 -3.49
N GLY A 192 -19.66 14.22 -3.95
CA GLY A 192 -20.52 13.08 -4.30
C GLY A 192 -19.89 12.12 -5.32
N TRP A 193 -18.94 12.61 -6.12
CA TRP A 193 -18.22 11.80 -7.09
C TRP A 193 -17.28 10.77 -6.45
N ASP A 194 -16.72 11.04 -5.27
CA ASP A 194 -15.81 10.11 -4.59
C ASP A 194 -16.56 8.84 -4.14
N ILE A 195 -17.78 9.03 -3.64
CA ILE A 195 -18.71 7.93 -3.34
C ILE A 195 -19.13 7.22 -4.63
N ALA A 196 -19.46 7.98 -5.68
CA ALA A 196 -19.88 7.41 -6.96
C ALA A 196 -18.78 6.55 -7.59
N TRP A 197 -17.51 6.94 -7.51
CA TRP A 197 -16.40 6.16 -8.04
C TRP A 197 -16.14 4.87 -7.25
N ALA A 198 -16.30 4.90 -5.93
CA ALA A 198 -16.25 3.69 -5.11
C ALA A 198 -17.43 2.76 -5.43
N ALA A 199 -18.62 3.31 -5.66
CA ALA A 199 -19.78 2.55 -6.12
C ALA A 199 -19.57 1.94 -7.50
N VAL A 200 -19.01 2.70 -8.46
CA VAL A 200 -18.62 2.19 -9.78
C VAL A 200 -17.63 1.04 -9.63
N PHE A 201 -16.58 1.21 -8.81
CA PHE A 201 -15.61 0.14 -8.55
C PHE A 201 -16.31 -1.11 -8.00
N LEU A 202 -17.13 -0.97 -6.95
CA LEU A 202 -17.83 -2.09 -6.31
C LEU A 202 -18.89 -2.76 -7.20
N ALA A 203 -19.41 -2.06 -8.20
CA ALA A 203 -20.40 -2.57 -9.16
C ALA A 203 -19.76 -3.10 -10.45
N SER A 204 -18.45 -3.01 -10.60
CA SER A 204 -17.71 -3.36 -11.81
C SER A 204 -17.01 -4.71 -11.69
N ASP A 205 -16.55 -5.27 -12.82
CA ASP A 205 -15.79 -6.53 -12.83
C ASP A 205 -14.45 -6.40 -12.08
N GLU A 206 -13.95 -5.18 -11.89
CA GLU A 206 -12.77 -4.86 -11.09
C GLU A 206 -12.89 -5.29 -9.62
N SER A 207 -14.11 -5.38 -9.06
CA SER A 207 -14.36 -5.84 -7.69
C SER A 207 -15.02 -7.22 -7.62
N ARG A 208 -15.01 -8.02 -8.70
CA ARG A 208 -15.72 -9.32 -8.76
C ARG A 208 -15.35 -10.33 -7.67
N TRP A 209 -14.24 -10.11 -6.97
CA TRP A 209 -13.75 -10.96 -5.88
C TRP A 209 -13.85 -10.32 -4.49
N ILE A 210 -14.52 -9.17 -4.38
CA ILE A 210 -14.75 -8.44 -3.14
C ILE A 210 -16.21 -8.63 -2.73
N THR A 211 -16.45 -9.29 -1.59
CA THR A 211 -17.80 -9.48 -1.02
C THR A 211 -17.76 -9.39 0.50
N GLY A 212 -18.85 -8.94 1.13
CA GLY A 212 -18.98 -8.82 2.58
C GLY A 212 -18.09 -7.77 3.24
N VAL A 213 -17.57 -6.81 2.48
CA VAL A 213 -16.68 -5.74 2.96
C VAL A 213 -17.46 -4.45 3.16
N ALA A 214 -17.25 -3.79 4.30
CA ALA A 214 -17.56 -2.37 4.46
C ALA A 214 -16.34 -1.56 3.99
N LEU A 215 -16.51 -0.79 2.91
CA LEU A 215 -15.46 0.07 2.34
C LEU A 215 -15.71 1.53 2.78
N PRO A 216 -14.94 2.07 3.74
CA PRO A 216 -15.05 3.47 4.13
C PRO A 216 -14.53 4.37 3.00
N VAL A 217 -15.34 5.36 2.60
CA VAL A 217 -14.98 6.36 1.58
C VAL A 217 -15.12 7.74 2.22
N ASP A 218 -14.20 8.03 3.12
CA ASP A 218 -14.27 9.17 4.04
C ASP A 218 -12.93 9.90 4.18
N ALA A 219 -12.04 9.65 3.22
CA ALA A 219 -10.67 10.14 3.23
C ALA A 219 -9.92 9.84 4.53
N GLY A 220 -10.19 8.71 5.20
CA GLY A 220 -9.46 8.23 6.37
C GLY A 220 -10.05 8.63 7.72
N LEU A 221 -11.27 9.19 7.74
CA LEU A 221 -11.93 9.65 8.96
C LEU A 221 -12.25 8.50 9.94
N LEU A 222 -12.72 7.35 9.46
CA LEU A 222 -13.04 6.17 10.29
C LEU A 222 -11.84 5.68 11.10
N ALA A 223 -10.64 5.98 10.61
CA ALA A 223 -9.39 5.59 11.22
C ALA A 223 -8.87 6.61 12.26
N ALA A 224 -9.44 7.80 12.36
CA ALA A 224 -9.01 8.84 13.30
C ALA A 224 -9.68 8.71 14.69
N SER A 225 -8.88 8.82 15.77
CA SER A 225 -9.39 8.76 17.15
C SER A 225 -9.86 10.13 17.67
N PRO A 226 -10.75 10.18 18.70
CA PRO A 226 -11.16 11.43 19.34
C PRO A 226 -9.99 12.25 19.94
N ILE A 227 -8.93 11.58 20.40
CA ILE A 227 -7.74 12.23 20.97
C ILE A 227 -6.90 12.87 19.85
N THR A 228 -6.79 12.18 18.72
CA THR A 228 -6.06 12.68 17.55
C THR A 228 -6.73 13.94 17.00
N TYR A 229 -8.06 13.96 17.01
CA TYR A 229 -8.85 15.13 16.63
C TYR A 229 -8.55 16.38 17.48
N ALA A 230 -8.40 16.22 18.80
CA ALA A 230 -8.10 17.32 19.72
C ALA A 230 -6.68 17.89 19.53
N ARG A 231 -5.68 17.04 19.26
CA ARG A 231 -4.29 17.46 19.02
C ARG A 231 -4.13 18.27 17.75
N LEU A 232 -4.81 17.85 16.71
CA LEU A 232 -4.67 18.45 15.40
C LEU A 232 -5.37 19.82 15.30
N ALA A 233 -6.47 20.01 16.03
CA ALA A 233 -7.12 21.33 16.17
C ALA A 233 -6.21 22.41 16.81
N GLN A 234 -5.12 22.02 17.48
CA GLN A 234 -4.22 22.94 18.18
C GLN A 234 -2.99 23.37 17.36
N GLN A 235 -2.65 22.66 16.27
CA GLN A 235 -1.50 23.02 15.44
C GLN A 235 -1.92 24.08 14.41
N LYS A 236 -1.81 25.38 14.69
CA LYS A 236 -1.97 26.38 13.63
C LYS A 236 -0.85 26.19 12.59
N PHE A 237 -1.22 26.04 11.31
CA PHE A 237 -0.29 26.12 10.18
C PHE A 237 0.05 27.59 9.92
#